data_AF-A0A4S8LU33-F1
#
_entry.id   AF-A0A4S8LU33-F1
#
_cell.length_a   1.000
_cell.length_b   1.000
_cell.length_c   1.000
_cell.angle_alpha   90.00
_cell.angle_beta   90.00
_cell.angle_gamma   90.00
#
_symmetry.space_group_name_H-M   'P 1'
#
loop_
_entity.id
_entity.type
_entity.pdbx_description
1 polymer ?
#
loop_
_entity_poly.entity_id
_entity_poly.type
_entity_poly.pdbx_seq_one_letter_code
_entity_poly.pdbx_strand_id
1 'polypeptide(L)'
;PIVISLFFVFGGIHCAPWNSTFPTHMEQLLWRVSAVTVTAFPLALFSLGRVLAFLEDYTLRRAIKLIYGVIVIIAIFLLALTYICARITFIVIAFTELRALPPSAYQTVDWSRFIPHI
;
A
#
# COMPACT_ATOMS: atom_id res chain seq x y z
N PRO A 1 -2.62 16.92 -8.69
CA PRO A 1 -1.21 16.94 -8.26
C PRO A 1 -1.02 16.67 -6.75
N ILE A 2 -1.55 17.54 -5.87
CA ILE A 2 -1.35 17.46 -4.42
C ILE A 2 -1.83 16.13 -3.82
N VAL A 3 -3.03 15.70 -4.19
CA VAL A 3 -3.63 14.44 -3.70
C VAL A 3 -2.77 13.23 -4.05
N ILE A 4 -2.23 13.17 -5.26
CA ILE A 4 -1.36 12.08 -5.72
C ILE A 4 -0.06 12.07 -4.89
N SER A 5 0.57 13.24 -4.73
CA SER A 5 1.77 13.39 -3.91
C SER A 5 1.55 12.92 -2.47
N LEU A 6 0.43 13.26 -1.85
CA LEU A 6 0.09 12.79 -0.49
C LEU A 6 -0.01 11.27 -0.42
N PHE A 7 -0.67 10.63 -1.39
CA PHE A 7 -0.78 9.17 -1.41
C PHE A 7 0.57 8.48 -1.64
N PHE A 8 1.45 9.07 -2.46
CA PHE A 8 2.79 8.54 -2.65
C PHE A 8 3.65 8.64 -1.39
N VAL A 9 3.60 9.77 -0.69
CA VAL A 9 4.32 9.94 0.58
C VAL A 9 3.79 8.96 1.61
N PHE A 10 2.46 8.86 1.73
CA PHE A 10 1.81 7.94 2.67
C PHE A 10 2.07 6.47 2.32
N GLY A 11 1.98 6.07 1.06
CA GLY A 11 2.26 4.69 0.63
C GLY A 11 3.75 4.36 0.74
N GLY A 12 4.60 5.28 0.30
CA GLY A 12 6.05 5.12 0.23
C GLY A 12 6.71 4.93 1.59
N ILE A 13 6.11 5.44 2.68
CA ILE A 13 6.63 5.17 4.04
C ILE A 13 6.63 3.67 4.36
N HIS A 14 5.68 2.91 3.82
CA HIS A 14 5.64 1.46 4.02
C HIS A 14 6.76 0.72 3.28
N CYS A 15 7.44 1.37 2.33
CA CYS A 15 8.65 0.84 1.71
C CYS A 15 9.91 1.11 2.55
N ALA A 16 9.86 1.92 3.61
CA ALA A 16 11.01 2.21 4.47
C ALA A 16 11.66 0.95 5.07
N PRO A 17 10.91 -0.04 5.63
CA PRO A 17 11.50 -1.25 6.18
C PRO A 17 11.88 -2.30 5.10
N TRP A 18 12.23 -1.86 3.88
CA TRP A 18 12.53 -2.76 2.75
C TRP A 18 13.55 -3.84 3.11
N ASN A 19 14.61 -3.48 3.82
CA ASN A 19 15.69 -4.38 4.25
C ASN A 19 15.65 -4.70 5.75
N SER A 20 14.55 -4.40 6.44
CA SER A 20 14.38 -4.73 7.85
C SER A 20 14.30 -6.25 8.04
N THR A 21 14.64 -6.71 9.25
CA THR A 21 14.57 -8.12 9.63
C THR A 21 13.14 -8.48 10.01
N PHE A 22 12.52 -9.37 9.23
CA PHE A 22 11.20 -9.94 9.54
C PHE A 22 11.36 -11.33 10.18
N PRO A 23 10.33 -11.83 10.91
CA PRO A 23 10.39 -13.16 11.51
C PRO A 23 10.58 -14.28 10.47
N THR A 24 10.00 -14.13 9.29
CA THR A 24 10.18 -15.05 8.16
C THR A 24 10.43 -14.33 6.83
N HIS A 25 11.09 -15.02 5.89
CA HIS A 25 11.32 -14.50 4.54
C HIS A 25 10.01 -14.26 3.76
N MET A 26 8.99 -15.10 4.00
CA MET A 26 7.69 -14.95 3.37
C MET A 26 6.97 -13.67 3.82
N GLU A 27 7.02 -13.35 5.12
CA GLU A 27 6.46 -12.08 5.64
C GLU A 27 7.16 -10.88 5.02
N GLN A 28 8.49 -10.90 4.91
CA GLN A 28 9.24 -9.82 4.26
C GLN A 28 8.81 -9.65 2.79
N LEU A 29 8.66 -10.74 2.04
CA LEU A 29 8.23 -10.68 0.65
C LEU A 29 6.81 -10.14 0.52
N LEU A 30 5.88 -10.64 1.34
CA LEU A 30 4.49 -10.20 1.39
C LEU A 30 4.39 -8.72 1.76
N TRP A 31 5.21 -8.25 2.70
CA TRP A 31 5.33 -6.84 3.05
C TRP A 31 5.76 -5.99 1.87
N ARG A 32 6.86 -6.36 1.19
CA ARG A 32 7.40 -5.62 0.03
C ARG A 32 6.39 -5.52 -1.10
N VAL A 33 5.75 -6.64 -1.45
CA VAL A 33 4.72 -6.67 -2.50
C VAL A 33 3.53 -5.80 -2.11
N SER A 34 3.08 -5.88 -0.85
CA SER A 34 1.98 -5.05 -0.35
C SER A 34 2.32 -3.56 -0.36
N ALA A 35 3.55 -3.20 0.01
CA ALA A 35 4.03 -1.82 0.00
C ALA A 35 4.09 -1.20 -1.38
N VAL A 36 4.64 -1.92 -2.35
CA VAL A 36 4.63 -1.48 -3.76
C VAL A 36 3.19 -1.36 -4.25
N THR A 37 2.33 -2.35 -3.96
CA THR A 37 0.93 -2.36 -4.39
C THR A 37 0.17 -1.14 -3.86
N VAL A 38 0.23 -0.87 -2.55
CA VAL A 38 -0.47 0.26 -1.92
C VAL A 38 0.09 1.60 -2.41
N THR A 39 1.40 1.70 -2.64
CA THR A 39 2.02 2.92 -3.17
C THR A 39 1.64 3.19 -4.63
N ALA A 40 1.51 2.14 -5.45
CA ALA A 40 1.17 2.25 -6.87
C ALA A 40 -0.34 2.39 -7.14
N PHE A 41 -1.20 2.01 -6.19
CA PHE A 41 -2.66 2.05 -6.35
C PHE A 41 -3.22 3.42 -6.81
N PRO A 42 -2.79 4.58 -6.29
CA PRO A 42 -3.26 5.89 -6.74
C PRO A 42 -2.88 6.19 -8.20
N LEU A 43 -1.70 5.73 -8.66
CA LEU A 43 -1.30 5.85 -10.05
C LEU A 43 -2.21 5.03 -10.97
N ALA A 44 -2.53 3.80 -10.55
CA ALA A 44 -3.42 2.91 -11.31
C ALA A 44 -4.84 3.50 -11.45
N LEU A 45 -5.38 4.09 -10.38
CA LEU A 45 -6.67 4.79 -10.45
C LEU A 45 -6.62 6.02 -11.36
N PHE A 46 -5.56 6.82 -11.25
CA PHE A 46 -5.42 8.02 -12.07
C PHE A 46 -5.28 7.66 -13.54
N SER A 47 -4.43 6.69 -13.89
CA SER A 47 -4.25 6.24 -15.27
C SER A 47 -5.54 5.67 -15.86
N LEU A 48 -6.30 4.88 -15.08
CA LEU A 48 -7.60 4.36 -15.50
C LEU A 48 -8.62 5.49 -15.76
N GLY A 49 -8.68 6.50 -14.89
CA GLY A 49 -9.53 7.67 -15.09
C GLY A 49 -9.16 8.44 -16.36
N ARG A 50 -7.86 8.56 -16.67
CA ARG A 50 -7.39 9.19 -17.92
C ARG A 50 -7.79 8.38 -19.16
N VAL A 51 -7.71 7.06 -19.09
CA VAL A 51 -8.17 6.17 -20.18
C VAL A 51 -9.69 6.30 -20.37
N LEU A 52 -10.47 6.36 -19.29
CA LEU A 52 -11.91 6.55 -19.37
C LEU A 52 -12.30 7.88 -20.03
N ALA A 53 -11.70 8.99 -19.58
CA ALA A 53 -11.93 10.30 -20.18
C ALA A 53 -11.53 10.32 -21.66
N PHE A 54 -10.37 9.74 -22.00
CA PHE A 54 -9.93 9.63 -23.39
C PHE A 54 -10.93 8.84 -24.24
N LEU A 55 -11.45 7.70 -23.77
CA LEU A 55 -12.42 6.89 -24.51
C LEU A 55 -13.80 7.56 -24.65
N GLU A 56 -14.16 8.45 -23.73
CA GLU A 56 -15.39 9.23 -23.80
C GLU A 56 -15.37 10.24 -24.96
N ASP A 57 -14.22 10.90 -25.19
CA ASP A 57 -14.01 11.90 -26.24
C ASP A 57 -14.13 11.34 -27.67
N TYR A 58 -13.93 10.03 -27.88
CA TYR A 58 -14.07 9.41 -29.20
C TYR A 58 -15.51 8.95 -29.52
N THR A 59 -15.94 9.18 -30.76
CA THR A 59 -17.18 8.66 -31.37
C THR A 59 -17.03 7.18 -31.75
N LEU A 60 -16.83 6.34 -30.73
CA LEU A 60 -16.70 4.90 -30.88
C LEU A 60 -18.07 4.22 -31.05
N ARG A 61 -18.12 3.14 -31.84
CA ARG A 61 -19.34 2.33 -32.02
C ARG A 61 -19.83 1.80 -30.66
N ARG A 62 -21.15 1.84 -30.40
CA ARG A 62 -21.78 1.47 -29.11
C ARG A 62 -21.32 0.11 -28.56
N ALA A 63 -21.19 -0.91 -29.42
CA ALA A 63 -20.71 -2.23 -29.03
C ALA A 63 -19.29 -2.20 -28.44
N ILE A 64 -18.40 -1.38 -28.99
CA ILE A 64 -17.02 -1.28 -28.52
C ILE A 64 -16.99 -0.54 -27.17
N LYS A 65 -17.82 0.50 -26.97
CA LYS A 65 -17.95 1.18 -25.67
C LYS A 65 -18.42 0.22 -24.57
N LEU A 66 -19.35 -0.70 -24.87
CA LEU A 66 -19.80 -1.73 -23.93
C LEU A 66 -18.67 -2.69 -23.55
N ILE A 67 -17.88 -3.16 -24.52
CA ILE A 67 -16.75 -4.07 -24.27
C ILE A 67 -15.72 -3.39 -23.35
N TYR A 68 -15.29 -2.16 -23.67
CA TYR A 68 -14.37 -1.42 -22.81
C TYR A 68 -14.95 -1.16 -21.41
N GLY A 69 -16.24 -0.83 -21.30
CA GLY A 69 -16.90 -0.64 -20.02
C GLY A 69 -16.83 -1.88 -19.13
N VAL A 70 -17.09 -3.07 -19.70
CA VAL A 70 -16.96 -4.34 -18.97
C VAL A 70 -15.52 -4.59 -18.53
N ILE A 71 -14.54 -4.36 -19.41
CA ILE A 71 -13.11 -4.53 -19.08
C ILE A 71 -12.71 -3.60 -17.92
N VAL A 72 -13.15 -2.34 -17.96
CA VAL A 72 -12.86 -1.37 -16.89
C VAL A 72 -13.49 -1.82 -15.57
N ILE A 73 -14.75 -2.27 -15.58
CA ILE A 73 -15.43 -2.73 -14.35
C ILE A 73 -14.67 -3.91 -13.73
N ILE A 74 -14.26 -4.88 -14.55
CA ILE A 74 -13.45 -6.02 -14.10
C ILE A 74 -12.11 -5.53 -13.54
N ALA A 75 -11.44 -4.61 -14.23
CA ALA A 75 -10.15 -4.06 -13.78
C ALA A 75 -10.28 -3.33 -12.44
N ILE A 76 -11.33 -2.52 -12.24
CA ILE A 76 -11.61 -1.83 -10.96
C ILE A 76 -11.85 -2.85 -9.85
N PHE A 77 -12.66 -3.88 -10.11
CA PHE A 77 -12.95 -4.92 -9.13
C PHE A 77 -11.69 -5.66 -8.68
N LEU A 78 -10.85 -6.08 -9.64
CA LEU A 78 -9.59 -6.76 -9.33
C LEU A 78 -8.62 -5.85 -8.59
N LEU A 79 -8.49 -4.58 -9.02
CA LEU A 79 -7.62 -3.59 -8.36
C LEU A 79 -8.06 -3.36 -6.90
N ALA A 80 -9.36 -3.24 -6.65
CA ALA A 80 -9.91 -3.11 -5.31
C ALA A 80 -9.63 -4.35 -4.45
N LEU A 81 -9.81 -5.55 -5.00
CA LEU A 81 -9.52 -6.81 -4.31
C LEU A 81 -8.04 -6.90 -3.91
N THR A 82 -7.13 -6.63 -4.85
CA THR A 82 -5.69 -6.64 -4.58
C THR A 82 -5.29 -5.61 -3.51
N TYR A 83 -5.89 -4.42 -3.53
CA TYR A 83 -5.64 -3.40 -2.50
C TYR A 83 -6.13 -3.83 -1.11
N ILE A 84 -7.32 -4.42 -1.02
CA ILE A 84 -7.86 -4.94 0.25
C ILE A 84 -6.96 -6.04 0.80
N CYS A 85 -6.55 -6.99 -0.04
CA CYS A 85 -5.62 -8.05 0.36
C CYS A 85 -4.30 -7.48 0.88
N ALA A 86 -3.68 -6.55 0.15
CA ALA A 86 -2.43 -5.90 0.58
C ALA A 86 -2.58 -5.18 1.93
N ARG A 87 -3.72 -4.54 2.18
CA ARG A 87 -4.01 -3.88 3.47
C ARG A 87 -4.17 -4.88 4.61
N ILE A 88 -4.88 -5.99 4.38
CA ILE A 88 -5.00 -7.05 5.39
C ILE A 88 -3.61 -7.62 5.70
N THR A 89 -2.81 -7.91 4.68
CA THR A 89 -1.43 -8.39 4.84
C THR A 89 -0.58 -7.43 5.67
N PHE A 90 -0.68 -6.12 5.43
CA PHE A 90 0.03 -5.14 6.25
C PHE A 90 -0.37 -5.18 7.72
N ILE A 91 -1.67 -5.25 8.00
CA ILE A 91 -2.17 -5.30 9.37
C ILE A 91 -1.65 -6.55 10.06
N VAL A 92 -1.74 -7.72 9.41
CA VAL A 92 -1.26 -8.99 9.95
C VAL A 92 0.24 -8.94 10.25
N ILE A 93 1.06 -8.50 9.30
CA ILE A 93 2.52 -8.47 9.47
C ILE A 93 2.93 -7.43 10.52
N ALA A 94 2.28 -6.27 10.57
CA ALA A 94 2.57 -5.28 11.60
C ALA A 94 2.35 -5.85 13.02
N PHE A 95 1.31 -6.66 13.22
CA PHE A 95 1.09 -7.35 14.49
C PHE A 95 2.11 -8.47 14.75
N THR A 96 2.58 -9.20 13.74
CA THR A 96 3.61 -10.22 13.94
C THR A 96 4.96 -9.59 14.30
N GLU A 97 5.31 -8.46 13.68
CA GLU A 97 6.53 -7.70 14.02
C GLU A 97 6.47 -7.14 15.45
N LEU A 98 5.32 -6.58 15.87
CA LEU A 98 5.13 -6.10 17.26
C LEU A 98 5.26 -7.23 18.29
N ARG A 99 4.85 -8.44 17.93
CA ARG A 99 4.97 -9.62 18.80
C ARG A 99 6.41 -10.14 18.88
N ALA A 100 7.19 -9.97 17.83
CA ALA A 100 8.54 -10.52 17.68
C ALA A 100 9.65 -9.50 18.03
N LEU A 101 9.35 -8.49 18.84
CA LEU A 101 10.30 -7.45 19.21
C LEU A 101 11.50 -8.02 19.99
N PRO A 102 12.69 -7.38 19.89
CA PRO A 102 13.85 -7.81 20.65
C PRO A 102 13.58 -7.72 22.17
N PRO A 103 14.18 -8.59 23.00
CA PRO A 103 13.98 -8.60 24.45
C PRO A 103 14.21 -7.23 25.13
N SER A 104 15.13 -6.43 24.58
CA SER A 104 15.41 -5.06 25.05
C SER A 104 14.22 -4.12 24.93
N ALA A 105 13.32 -4.33 23.96
CA ALA A 105 12.12 -3.51 23.80
C ALA A 105 11.08 -3.74 24.92
N TYR A 106 11.19 -4.84 25.66
CA TYR A 106 10.34 -5.14 26.81
C TYR A 106 10.96 -4.67 28.14
N GLN A 107 12.21 -4.20 28.14
CA GLN A 107 12.84 -3.70 29.35
C GLN A 107 12.30 -2.32 29.70
N THR A 108 12.01 -2.11 30.98
CA THR A 108 11.52 -0.81 31.47
C THR A 108 12.65 0.21 31.32
N VAL A 109 12.39 1.29 30.58
CA VAL A 109 13.34 2.40 30.47
C VAL A 109 13.52 3.01 31.85
N ASP A 110 14.76 3.06 32.33
CA ASP A 110 15.09 3.74 33.58
C ASP A 110 15.12 5.26 33.37
N TRP A 111 13.92 5.85 33.40
CA TRP A 111 13.71 7.29 33.23
C TRP A 111 14.46 8.14 34.27
N SER A 112 14.75 7.58 35.45
CA SER A 112 15.44 8.29 36.54
C SER A 112 16.87 8.70 36.17
N ARG A 113 17.51 7.94 35.26
CA ARG A 113 18.85 8.21 34.74
C ARG A 113 18.94 9.40 33.79
N PHE A 114 17.81 9.84 33.23
CA PHE A 114 17.74 10.99 32.32
C PHE A 114 17.43 12.30 33.04
N ILE A 115 17.14 12.25 34.34
CA ILE A 115 16.96 13.45 35.15
C ILE A 115 18.37 13.98 35.51
N PRO A 116 18.76 15.18 35.04
CA PRO A 116 20.02 15.77 35.45
C PRO A 116 19.98 16.01 36.97
N HIS A 117 20.87 15.32 37.68
CA HIS A 117 21.16 15.56 39.07
C HIS A 117 21.99 16.84 39.15
N ILE A 118 21.44 17.86 39.80
CA ILE A 118 22.17 19.07 40.20
C ILE A 118 22.84 18.79 41.54
#